data_AF-A0A255U0W1-F1
#
_entry.id   AF-A0A255U0W1-F1
#
_cell.length_a   1.000
_cell.length_b   1.000
_cell.length_c   1.000
_cell.angle_alpha   90.00
_cell.angle_beta   90.00
_cell.angle_gamma   90.00
#
_symmetry.space_group_name_H-M   'P 1'
#
loop_
_entity.id
_entity.type
_entity.pdbx_description
1 polymer ?
#
loop_
_entity_poly.entity_id
_entity_poly.type
_entity_poly.pdbx_seq_one_letter_code
_entity_poly.pdbx_strand_id
1 'polypeptide(L)'
;MTEEEIYEELEITYGKPPRTTSEKNMIWLKGVLEEHIIEGEFNEDVPKPSLDALAMTLIAITTYDIPMEELAAKKPAIRRTLLWFIVKCHNHYDEIDEIMHQLMHKSYRGLKLFMITRMLKIFKWLSMQEIPTKLIEVVLHPEHYDDISEGLHQLISPNKIESAVLYIICAIEDGLLPMDVSRSLMIKEFELTPNKSAYHRYFSKYFTYAADLNAQEKKWLETQKEKRKITLRATIGYTRKDDGSIKFLGRTLTARNALLYLIAKLRRFLDLKRLIKES
;
A
#
# COMPACT_ATOMS: atom_id res chain seq x y z
N MET A 1 9.16 -34.98 1.75
CA MET A 1 9.37 -33.78 2.56
C MET A 1 9.54 -32.59 1.65
N THR A 2 8.39 -32.04 1.23
CA THR A 2 8.25 -30.77 0.51
C THR A 2 8.47 -29.59 1.47
N GLU A 3 8.65 -28.38 0.96
CA GLU A 3 8.79 -27.17 1.79
C GLU A 3 7.57 -26.98 2.72
N GLU A 4 6.37 -27.26 2.23
CA GLU A 4 5.12 -27.23 3.02
C GLU A 4 5.09 -28.30 4.12
N GLU A 5 5.53 -29.53 3.81
CA GLU A 5 5.65 -30.59 4.83
C GLU A 5 6.65 -30.19 5.93
N ILE A 6 7.73 -29.49 5.58
CA ILE A 6 8.70 -28.94 6.54
C ILE A 6 8.05 -27.82 7.38
N TYR A 7 7.29 -26.90 6.78
CA TYR A 7 6.63 -25.84 7.53
C TYR A 7 5.50 -26.36 8.42
N GLU A 8 4.69 -27.31 7.96
CA GLU A 8 3.67 -27.98 8.78
C GLU A 8 4.32 -28.75 9.93
N GLU A 9 5.41 -29.48 9.67
CA GLU A 9 6.13 -30.19 10.71
C GLU A 9 6.76 -29.21 11.71
N LEU A 10 7.31 -28.08 11.26
CA LEU A 10 7.80 -27.00 12.12
C LEU A 10 6.67 -26.33 12.90
N GLU A 11 5.48 -26.11 12.31
CA GLU A 11 4.32 -25.55 13.00
C GLU A 11 3.73 -26.51 14.04
N ILE A 12 3.71 -27.81 13.76
CA ILE A 12 3.30 -28.86 14.71
C ILE A 12 4.32 -28.96 15.86
N THR A 13 5.61 -28.88 15.54
CA THR A 13 6.71 -29.08 16.50
C THR A 13 6.97 -27.86 17.37
N TYR A 14 6.90 -26.66 16.78
CA TYR A 14 7.32 -25.40 17.42
C TYR A 14 6.21 -24.35 17.49
N GLY A 15 5.04 -24.61 16.90
CA GLY A 15 3.96 -23.64 16.76
C GLY A 15 4.14 -22.70 15.56
N LYS A 16 3.11 -21.88 15.28
CA LYS A 16 3.20 -20.85 14.23
C LYS A 16 4.31 -19.85 14.56
N PRO A 17 5.11 -19.40 13.58
CA PRO A 17 6.11 -18.38 13.82
C PRO A 17 5.47 -17.12 14.42
N PRO A 18 6.13 -16.45 15.38
CA PRO A 18 5.57 -15.28 16.03
C PRO A 18 5.34 -14.17 14.99
N ARG A 19 4.11 -13.66 14.95
CA ARG A 19 3.75 -12.52 14.09
C ARG A 19 4.66 -11.34 14.38
N THR A 20 5.09 -10.67 13.31
CA THR A 20 5.81 -9.40 13.38
C THR A 20 4.95 -8.31 14.02
N THR A 21 5.59 -7.28 14.59
CA THR A 21 4.90 -6.09 15.13
C THR A 21 3.97 -5.46 14.08
N SER A 22 4.39 -5.48 12.82
CA SER A 22 3.63 -5.00 11.66
C SER A 22 2.31 -5.76 11.47
N GLU A 23 2.36 -7.09 11.43
CA GLU A 23 1.18 -7.94 11.26
C GLU A 23 0.22 -7.79 12.46
N LYS A 24 0.75 -7.69 13.68
CA LYS A 24 -0.05 -7.42 14.88
C LYS A 24 -0.77 -6.07 14.79
N ASN A 25 -0.07 -5.01 14.38
CA ASN A 25 -0.66 -3.68 14.20
C ASN A 25 -1.75 -3.66 13.14
N MET A 26 -1.52 -4.36 12.03
CA MET A 26 -2.47 -4.48 10.93
C MET A 26 -3.78 -5.14 11.37
N ILE A 27 -3.68 -6.27 12.07
CA ILE A 27 -4.83 -7.01 12.58
C ILE A 27 -5.60 -6.17 13.59
N TRP A 28 -4.90 -5.57 14.55
CA TRP A 28 -5.53 -4.78 15.60
C TRP A 28 -6.26 -3.56 15.05
N LEU A 29 -5.60 -2.77 14.19
CA LEU A 29 -6.21 -1.60 13.57
C LEU A 29 -7.38 -1.97 12.65
N LYS A 30 -7.33 -3.10 11.94
CA LYS A 30 -8.48 -3.61 11.17
C LYS A 30 -9.68 -3.88 12.08
N GLY A 31 -9.45 -4.51 13.23
CA GLY A 31 -10.49 -4.72 14.24
C GLY A 31 -11.08 -3.39 14.74
N VAL A 32 -10.24 -2.40 15.03
CA VAL A 32 -10.68 -1.05 15.45
C VAL A 32 -11.55 -0.36 14.38
N LEU A 33 -11.26 -0.58 13.10
CA LEU A 33 -12.05 -0.08 11.98
C LEU A 33 -13.40 -0.79 11.87
N GLU A 34 -13.41 -2.12 11.97
CA GLU A 34 -14.63 -2.94 11.91
C GLU A 34 -15.60 -2.59 13.05
N GLU A 35 -15.09 -2.29 14.25
CA GLU A 35 -15.90 -1.80 15.39
C GLU A 35 -16.66 -0.49 15.10
N HIS A 36 -16.17 0.33 14.16
CA HIS A 36 -16.78 1.62 13.81
C HIS A 36 -17.73 1.53 12.61
N ILE A 37 -17.97 0.32 12.09
CA ILE A 37 -19.01 0.07 11.10
C ILE A 37 -20.30 -0.29 11.85
N ILE A 38 -21.25 0.63 11.88
CA ILE A 38 -22.57 0.48 12.52
C ILE A 38 -23.61 0.33 11.42
N GLU A 39 -24.37 -0.77 11.43
CA GLU A 39 -25.43 -1.05 10.44
C GLU A 39 -24.95 -0.99 8.98
N GLY A 40 -23.66 -1.30 8.75
CA GLY A 40 -23.06 -1.23 7.42
C GLY A 40 -22.61 0.17 7.01
N GLU A 41 -22.76 1.18 7.84
CA GLU A 41 -22.24 2.54 7.65
C GLU A 41 -21.05 2.80 8.56
N PHE A 42 -20.11 3.61 8.09
CA PHE A 42 -18.96 3.98 8.89
C PHE A 42 -19.29 5.20 9.74
N ASN A 43 -19.17 5.07 11.06
CA ASN A 43 -19.43 6.16 11.98
C ASN A 43 -18.23 7.12 12.01
N GLU A 44 -18.40 8.31 11.43
CA GLU A 44 -17.38 9.36 11.41
C GLU A 44 -17.36 10.22 12.69
N ASP A 45 -18.35 10.05 13.58
CA ASP A 45 -18.44 10.78 14.84
C ASP A 45 -17.48 10.19 15.88
N VAL A 46 -16.24 10.68 15.84
CA VAL A 46 -15.19 10.33 16.79
C VAL A 46 -14.66 11.58 17.53
N PRO A 47 -14.54 11.54 18.86
CA PRO A 47 -14.11 12.70 19.64
C PRO A 47 -12.70 13.20 19.26
N LYS A 48 -12.57 14.51 19.07
CA LYS A 48 -11.28 15.18 18.86
C LYS A 48 -10.35 14.92 20.06
N PRO A 49 -9.10 14.47 19.85
CA PRO A 49 -8.17 14.20 20.94
C PRO A 49 -7.72 15.51 21.60
N SER A 50 -7.31 15.44 22.87
CA SER A 50 -6.62 16.55 23.52
C SER A 50 -5.19 16.69 22.96
N LEU A 51 -4.58 17.87 23.10
CA LEU A 51 -3.19 18.09 22.71
C LEU A 51 -2.22 17.15 23.43
N ASP A 52 -2.50 16.79 24.69
CA ASP A 52 -1.68 15.86 25.46
C ASP A 52 -1.79 14.42 24.93
N ALA A 53 -3.01 13.99 24.58
CA ALA A 53 -3.24 12.69 23.97
C ALA A 53 -2.60 12.59 22.58
N LEU A 54 -2.68 13.67 21.81
CA LEU A 54 -2.04 13.82 20.50
C LEU A 54 -0.51 13.73 20.62
N ALA A 55 0.10 14.53 21.50
CA ALA A 55 1.53 14.53 21.75
C ALA A 55 2.03 13.14 22.15
N MET A 56 1.34 12.51 23.11
CA MET A 56 1.67 11.17 23.59
C MET A 56 1.60 10.14 22.46
N THR A 57 0.55 10.19 21.63
CA THR A 57 0.37 9.26 20.52
C THR A 57 1.45 9.42 19.48
N LEU A 58 1.78 10.65 19.09
CA LEU A 58 2.85 10.91 18.13
C LEU A 58 4.19 10.39 18.65
N ILE A 59 4.57 10.73 19.89
CA ILE A 59 5.80 10.20 20.50
C ILE A 59 5.77 8.68 20.51
N ALA A 60 4.65 8.08 20.90
CA ALA A 60 4.49 6.63 21.00
C ALA A 60 4.78 5.93 19.66
N ILE A 61 4.10 6.35 18.59
CA ILE A 61 4.18 5.69 17.28
C ILE A 61 5.43 6.05 16.47
N THR A 62 6.08 7.18 16.77
CA THR A 62 7.30 7.57 16.05
C THR A 62 8.59 7.12 16.74
N THR A 63 8.53 6.81 18.04
CA THR A 63 9.74 6.58 18.85
C THR A 63 9.86 5.14 19.31
N TYR A 64 8.75 4.48 19.62
CA TYR A 64 8.77 3.14 20.18
C TYR A 64 8.32 2.12 19.13
N ASP A 65 9.07 1.02 19.02
CA ASP A 65 8.71 -0.10 18.16
C ASP A 65 7.95 -1.16 18.97
N ILE A 66 6.79 -0.76 19.48
CA ILE A 66 5.88 -1.59 20.28
C ILE A 66 4.56 -1.75 19.50
N PRO A 67 3.93 -2.93 19.49
CA PRO A 67 2.61 -3.08 18.89
C PRO A 67 1.60 -2.06 19.42
N MET A 68 0.81 -1.48 18.53
CA MET A 68 -0.21 -0.48 18.84
C MET A 68 -1.27 -1.01 19.79
N GLU A 69 -1.63 -2.29 19.66
CA GLU A 69 -2.51 -2.96 20.61
C GLU A 69 -1.99 -2.83 22.04
N GLU A 70 -0.70 -3.09 22.25
CA GLU A 70 -0.06 -2.99 23.56
C GLU A 70 0.03 -1.55 24.05
N LEU A 71 0.34 -0.61 23.15
CA LEU A 71 0.33 0.83 23.46
C LEU A 71 -1.07 1.31 23.86
N ALA A 72 -2.09 0.89 23.11
CA ALA A 72 -3.49 1.20 23.32
C ALA A 72 -4.04 0.58 24.61
N ALA A 73 -3.66 -0.65 24.93
CA ALA A 73 -4.02 -1.34 26.17
C ALA A 73 -3.46 -0.60 27.40
N LYS A 74 -2.21 -0.13 27.31
CA LYS A 74 -1.57 0.64 28.39
C LYS A 74 -2.10 2.07 28.50
N LYS A 75 -2.49 2.68 27.38
CA LYS A 75 -2.95 4.08 27.29
C LYS A 75 -4.15 4.19 26.36
N PRO A 76 -5.39 4.14 26.87
CA PRO A 76 -6.60 4.24 26.05
C PRO A 76 -6.71 5.53 25.21
N ALA A 77 -6.02 6.60 25.63
CA ALA A 77 -5.93 7.84 24.86
C ALA A 77 -5.21 7.65 23.50
N ILE A 78 -4.25 6.73 23.41
CA ILE A 78 -3.56 6.39 22.16
C ILE A 78 -4.54 5.74 21.20
N ARG A 79 -5.35 4.77 21.65
CA ARG A 79 -6.40 4.13 20.83
C ARG A 79 -7.34 5.16 20.23
N ARG A 80 -7.88 6.06 21.07
CA ARG A 80 -8.82 7.11 20.63
C ARG A 80 -8.18 8.06 19.62
N THR A 81 -6.93 8.45 19.84
CA THR A 81 -6.22 9.35 18.92
C THR A 81 -5.91 8.69 17.58
N LEU A 82 -5.51 7.42 17.58
CA LEU A 82 -5.27 6.66 16.35
C LEU A 82 -6.56 6.49 15.54
N LEU A 83 -7.64 6.09 16.21
CA LEU A 83 -8.97 6.03 15.60
C LEU A 83 -9.38 7.38 15.00
N TRP A 84 -9.22 8.47 15.75
CA TRP A 84 -9.54 9.81 15.28
C TRP A 84 -8.76 10.18 14.01
N PHE A 85 -7.45 9.90 13.96
CA PHE A 85 -6.68 10.09 12.74
C PHE A 85 -7.23 9.27 11.58
N ILE A 86 -7.58 8.01 11.84
CA ILE A 86 -8.05 7.09 10.81
C ILE A 86 -9.36 7.58 10.17
N VAL A 87 -10.30 8.04 10.99
CA VAL A 87 -11.57 8.60 10.52
C VAL A 87 -11.36 9.94 9.82
N LYS A 88 -10.65 10.88 10.45
CA LYS A 88 -10.59 12.28 9.99
C LYS A 88 -9.65 12.51 8.82
N CYS A 89 -8.65 11.65 8.60
CA CYS A 89 -7.73 11.79 7.47
C CYS A 89 -8.43 11.74 6.11
N HIS A 90 -9.61 11.14 6.02
CA HIS A 90 -10.32 10.97 4.76
C HIS A 90 -10.97 12.27 4.26
N ASN A 91 -11.80 12.91 5.08
CA ASN A 91 -12.65 14.05 4.66
C ASN A 91 -12.47 15.31 5.52
N HIS A 92 -11.66 15.25 6.57
CA HIS A 92 -11.54 16.30 7.57
C HIS A 92 -10.07 16.63 7.86
N TYR A 93 -9.25 16.73 6.79
CA TYR A 93 -7.83 17.04 6.92
C TYR A 93 -7.61 18.41 7.57
N ASP A 94 -8.51 19.36 7.36
CA ASP A 94 -8.51 20.67 8.03
C ASP A 94 -8.53 20.54 9.57
N GLU A 95 -9.31 19.60 10.13
CA GLU A 95 -9.32 19.35 11.58
C GLU A 95 -7.96 18.81 12.07
N ILE A 96 -7.30 17.96 11.27
CA ILE A 96 -5.97 17.41 11.55
C ILE A 96 -4.91 18.51 11.45
N ASP A 97 -5.00 19.33 10.41
CA ASP A 97 -4.08 20.44 10.18
C ASP A 97 -4.16 21.42 11.36
N GLU A 98 -5.36 21.84 11.76
CA GLU A 98 -5.59 22.77 12.86
C GLU A 98 -4.99 22.26 14.19
N ILE A 99 -5.30 21.03 14.61
CA ILE A 99 -4.84 20.52 15.90
C ILE A 99 -3.33 20.29 15.92
N MET A 100 -2.74 19.88 14.79
CA MET A 100 -1.30 19.71 14.67
C MET A 100 -0.57 21.06 14.69
N HIS A 101 -1.17 22.13 14.14
CA HIS A 101 -0.65 23.49 14.29
C HIS A 101 -0.72 23.96 15.75
N GLN A 102 -1.84 23.75 16.44
CA GLN A 102 -1.94 24.03 17.88
C GLN A 102 -0.87 23.27 18.68
N LEU A 103 -0.58 22.02 18.31
CA LEU A 103 0.46 21.21 18.93
C LEU A 103 1.86 21.81 18.75
N MET A 104 2.17 22.41 17.59
CA MET A 104 3.46 23.06 17.33
C MET A 104 3.73 24.25 18.25
N HIS A 105 2.68 24.92 18.76
CA HIS A 105 2.80 26.04 19.67
C HIS A 105 3.01 25.64 21.14
N LYS A 106 2.95 24.34 21.46
CA LYS A 106 3.20 23.82 22.81
C LYS A 106 4.47 22.98 22.86
N SER A 107 5.21 23.09 23.95
CA SER A 107 6.38 22.25 24.20
C SER A 107 6.00 20.99 24.98
N TYR A 108 6.32 19.83 24.41
CA TYR A 108 6.17 18.53 25.06
C TYR A 108 7.53 17.84 25.11
N ARG A 109 7.91 17.31 26.27
CA ARG A 109 9.16 16.57 26.42
C ARG A 109 9.14 15.34 25.50
N GLY A 110 10.12 15.26 24.59
CA GLY A 110 10.26 14.14 23.66
C GLY A 110 9.53 14.32 22.32
N LEU A 111 8.61 15.29 22.20
CA LEU A 111 7.99 15.63 20.93
C LEU A 111 8.88 16.62 20.16
N LYS A 112 9.40 16.19 19.02
CA LYS A 112 10.24 17.04 18.16
C LYS A 112 9.41 17.61 17.02
N LEU A 113 9.67 18.87 16.63
CA LEU A 113 8.95 19.53 15.53
C LEU A 113 8.99 18.73 14.22
N PHE A 114 10.08 18.02 13.95
CA PHE A 114 10.18 17.16 12.77
C PHE A 114 9.15 16.01 12.78
N MET A 115 8.76 15.50 13.96
CA MET A 115 7.76 14.43 14.07
C MET A 115 6.39 14.95 13.65
N ILE A 116 6.02 16.14 14.13
CA ILE A 116 4.75 16.80 13.81
C ILE A 116 4.69 17.12 12.31
N THR A 117 5.70 17.81 11.79
CA THR A 117 5.76 18.21 10.37
C THR A 117 5.83 17.01 9.42
N ARG A 118 6.52 15.92 9.81
CA ARG A 118 6.55 14.67 9.02
C ARG A 118 5.18 14.01 8.98
N MET A 119 4.45 13.97 10.10
CA MET A 119 3.09 13.41 10.13
C MET A 119 2.10 14.28 9.36
N LEU A 120 2.16 15.61 9.49
CA LEU A 120 1.35 16.55 8.70
C LEU A 120 1.53 16.35 7.20
N LYS A 121 2.79 16.27 6.71
CA LYS A 121 3.06 16.00 5.28
C LYS A 121 2.41 14.72 4.79
N ILE A 122 2.38 13.68 5.63
CA ILE A 122 1.81 12.40 5.26
C ILE A 122 0.30 12.45 5.31
N PHE A 123 -0.32 13.00 6.35
CA PHE A 123 -1.77 13.16 6.40
C PHE A 123 -2.27 14.04 5.25
N LYS A 124 -1.51 15.09 4.90
CA LYS A 124 -1.78 15.93 3.73
C LYS A 124 -1.67 15.14 2.43
N TRP A 125 -0.63 14.34 2.28
CA TRP A 125 -0.50 13.46 1.11
C TRP A 125 -1.66 12.46 1.06
N LEU A 126 -1.99 11.81 2.18
CA LEU A 126 -3.11 10.86 2.31
C LEU A 126 -4.48 11.50 2.07
N SER A 127 -4.67 12.79 2.35
CA SER A 127 -5.91 13.52 2.07
C SER A 127 -5.97 14.08 0.65
N MET A 128 -4.83 14.42 0.06
CA MET A 128 -4.71 14.96 -1.29
C MET A 128 -4.60 13.91 -2.40
N GLN A 129 -4.31 12.64 -2.08
CA GLN A 129 -4.35 11.56 -3.07
C GLN A 129 -5.74 11.56 -3.73
N GLU A 130 -5.81 11.64 -5.06
CA GLU A 130 -7.06 11.37 -5.76
C GLU A 130 -7.52 9.93 -5.46
N ILE A 131 -8.79 9.66 -5.71
CA ILE A 131 -9.47 8.36 -5.60
C ILE A 131 -8.48 7.24 -5.94
N PRO A 132 -8.42 6.12 -5.16
CA PRO A 132 -7.61 4.97 -5.54
C PRO A 132 -7.78 4.68 -7.01
N THR A 133 -6.66 4.61 -7.70
CA THR A 133 -6.71 4.32 -9.11
C THR A 133 -7.31 2.92 -9.29
N LYS A 134 -8.00 2.70 -10.42
CA LYS A 134 -8.62 1.40 -10.72
C LYS A 134 -7.61 0.25 -10.77
N LEU A 135 -6.31 0.54 -10.70
CA LEU A 135 -5.25 -0.43 -10.52
C LEU A 135 -5.45 -1.30 -9.27
N ILE A 136 -5.99 -0.77 -8.16
CA ILE A 136 -6.18 -1.57 -6.93
C ILE A 136 -7.18 -2.71 -7.12
N GLU A 137 -8.17 -2.53 -7.98
CA GLU A 137 -9.20 -3.53 -8.28
C GLU A 137 -8.61 -4.73 -9.01
N VAL A 138 -7.43 -4.58 -9.62
CA VAL A 138 -6.82 -5.60 -10.47
C VAL A 138 -5.50 -6.13 -9.95
N VAL A 139 -4.81 -5.49 -9.00
CA VAL A 139 -3.54 -6.01 -8.45
C VAL A 139 -3.80 -7.33 -7.71
N LEU A 140 -2.99 -8.36 -7.99
CA LEU A 140 -3.15 -9.70 -7.43
C LEU A 140 -2.72 -9.80 -5.95
N HIS A 141 -1.93 -8.83 -5.50
CA HIS A 141 -1.45 -8.69 -4.11
C HIS A 141 -1.93 -7.36 -3.50
N PRO A 142 -3.24 -7.20 -3.25
CA PRO A 142 -3.81 -5.95 -2.76
C PRO A 142 -3.26 -5.54 -1.38
N GLU A 143 -2.74 -6.50 -0.61
CA GLU A 143 -2.01 -6.26 0.63
C GLU A 143 -0.67 -5.54 0.42
N HIS A 144 -0.09 -5.59 -0.77
CA HIS A 144 1.13 -4.88 -1.14
C HIS A 144 0.88 -3.78 -2.18
N TYR A 145 -0.39 -3.37 -2.35
CA TYR A 145 -0.79 -2.44 -3.39
C TYR A 145 0.04 -1.14 -3.39
N ASP A 146 0.31 -0.53 -2.24
CA ASP A 146 0.98 0.77 -2.21
C ASP A 146 2.42 0.67 -2.74
N ASP A 147 3.17 -0.38 -2.36
CA ASP A 147 4.52 -0.63 -2.88
C ASP A 147 4.49 -0.98 -4.38
N ILE A 148 3.50 -1.76 -4.81
CA ILE A 148 3.32 -2.14 -6.22
C ILE A 148 2.97 -0.91 -7.06
N SER A 149 1.98 -0.14 -6.63
CA SER A 149 1.52 1.07 -7.29
C SER A 149 2.65 2.09 -7.39
N GLU A 150 3.31 2.41 -6.27
CA GLU A 150 4.43 3.35 -6.26
C GLU A 150 5.56 2.88 -7.17
N GLY A 151 5.97 1.60 -7.07
CA GLY A 151 7.05 1.08 -7.89
C GLY A 151 6.71 1.03 -9.39
N LEU A 152 5.48 0.68 -9.75
CA LEU A 152 5.03 0.71 -11.14
C LEU A 152 5.02 2.14 -11.69
N HIS A 153 4.50 3.11 -10.93
CA HIS A 153 4.51 4.53 -11.31
C HIS A 153 5.92 5.12 -11.42
N GLN A 154 6.89 4.63 -10.63
CA GLN A 154 8.30 5.01 -10.78
C GLN A 154 8.94 4.45 -12.05
N LEU A 155 8.58 3.23 -12.45
CA LEU A 155 9.22 2.51 -13.56
C LEU A 155 8.56 2.77 -14.92
N ILE A 156 7.26 3.04 -14.94
CA ILE A 156 6.46 3.23 -16.14
C ILE A 156 6.43 4.71 -16.48
N SER A 157 7.05 5.07 -17.61
CA SER A 157 7.10 6.44 -18.09
C SER A 157 6.31 6.62 -19.40
N PRO A 158 5.45 7.65 -19.51
CA PRO A 158 4.70 7.95 -20.74
C PRO A 158 5.62 8.36 -21.90
N ASN A 159 6.86 8.73 -21.62
CA ASN A 159 7.86 9.12 -22.63
C ASN A 159 8.63 7.93 -23.23
N LYS A 160 8.51 6.73 -22.65
CA LYS A 160 9.26 5.53 -23.05
C LYS A 160 8.34 4.31 -23.22
N ILE A 161 7.45 4.38 -24.20
CA ILE A 161 6.31 3.45 -24.36
C ILE A 161 6.71 1.98 -24.51
N GLU A 162 7.75 1.67 -25.29
CA GLU A 162 8.22 0.30 -25.41
C GLU A 162 8.71 -0.25 -24.05
N SER A 163 9.41 0.58 -23.27
CA SER A 163 9.85 0.20 -21.93
C SER A 163 8.69 0.08 -20.95
N ALA A 164 7.72 1.00 -21.01
CA ALA A 164 6.49 0.97 -20.22
C ALA A 164 5.71 -0.33 -20.44
N VAL A 165 5.50 -0.71 -21.70
CA VAL A 165 4.84 -1.97 -22.06
C VAL A 165 5.60 -3.18 -21.50
N LEU A 166 6.92 -3.20 -21.62
CA LEU A 166 7.71 -4.32 -21.11
C LEU A 166 7.63 -4.44 -19.58
N TYR A 167 7.58 -3.33 -18.83
CA TYR A 167 7.35 -3.38 -17.37
C TYR A 167 5.96 -3.91 -17.02
N ILE A 168 4.91 -3.49 -17.74
CA ILE A 168 3.55 -4.03 -17.53
C ILE A 168 3.51 -5.53 -17.83
N ILE A 169 4.12 -5.98 -18.93
CA ILE A 169 4.23 -7.41 -19.24
C ILE A 169 5.00 -8.16 -18.14
N CYS A 170 6.12 -7.61 -17.66
CA CYS A 170 6.87 -8.23 -16.58
C CYS A 170 6.05 -8.32 -15.29
N ALA A 171 5.25 -7.29 -14.96
CA ALA A 171 4.38 -7.29 -13.80
C ALA A 171 3.26 -8.34 -13.92
N ILE A 172 2.72 -8.55 -15.12
CA ILE A 172 1.78 -9.64 -15.40
C ILE A 172 2.47 -10.99 -15.24
N GLU A 173 3.61 -11.18 -15.90
CA GLU A 173 4.34 -12.45 -15.87
C GLU A 173 4.83 -12.83 -14.48
N ASP A 174 5.23 -11.85 -13.66
CA ASP A 174 5.66 -12.05 -12.28
C ASP A 174 4.50 -12.26 -11.31
N GLY A 175 3.24 -12.03 -11.72
CA GLY A 175 2.06 -12.25 -10.89
C GLY A 175 1.66 -11.05 -10.02
N LEU A 176 2.11 -9.84 -10.35
CA LEU A 176 1.62 -8.61 -9.69
C LEU A 176 0.29 -8.13 -10.28
N LEU A 177 0.08 -8.39 -11.57
CA LEU A 177 -1.13 -8.05 -12.34
C LEU A 177 -1.70 -9.31 -13.02
N PRO A 178 -3.01 -9.37 -13.27
CA PRO A 178 -3.64 -10.50 -13.91
C PRO A 178 -3.33 -10.54 -15.41
N MET A 179 -3.35 -11.74 -15.98
CA MET A 179 -3.08 -11.98 -17.41
C MET A 179 -4.02 -11.22 -18.35
N ASP A 180 -5.25 -10.96 -17.90
CA ASP A 180 -6.31 -10.28 -18.64
C ASP A 180 -6.48 -8.81 -18.24
N VAL A 181 -5.46 -8.21 -17.58
CA VAL A 181 -5.52 -6.80 -17.17
C VAL A 181 -5.91 -5.88 -18.33
N SER A 182 -6.87 -5.00 -18.08
CA SER A 182 -7.42 -4.11 -19.10
C SER A 182 -6.34 -3.15 -19.63
N ARG A 183 -6.12 -3.17 -20.95
CA ARG A 183 -5.19 -2.25 -21.62
C ARG A 183 -5.62 -0.79 -21.45
N SER A 184 -6.91 -0.50 -21.53
CA SER A 184 -7.43 0.86 -21.32
C SER A 184 -7.24 1.35 -19.89
N LEU A 185 -7.30 0.43 -18.92
CA LEU A 185 -6.98 0.74 -17.54
C LEU A 185 -5.51 1.16 -17.42
N MET A 186 -4.57 0.34 -17.92
CA MET A 186 -3.13 0.65 -17.87
C MET A 186 -2.78 1.96 -18.61
N ILE A 187 -3.42 2.23 -19.75
CA ILE A 187 -3.21 3.47 -20.50
C ILE A 187 -3.64 4.69 -19.67
N LYS A 188 -4.79 4.60 -18.99
CA LYS A 188 -5.30 5.68 -18.15
C LYS A 188 -4.43 5.84 -16.90
N GLU A 189 -4.08 4.74 -16.26
CA GLU A 189 -3.29 4.67 -15.03
C GLU A 189 -1.96 5.40 -15.16
N PHE A 190 -1.19 5.08 -16.22
CA PHE A 190 0.17 5.59 -16.39
C PHE A 190 0.26 6.71 -17.44
N GLU A 191 -0.86 7.39 -17.70
CA GLU A 191 -0.95 8.54 -18.62
C GLU A 191 -0.40 8.27 -20.04
N LEU A 192 -0.57 7.04 -20.55
CA LEU A 192 -0.02 6.62 -21.84
C LEU A 192 -0.86 7.08 -23.04
N THR A 193 -1.94 7.83 -22.79
CA THR A 193 -2.91 8.29 -23.80
C THR A 193 -2.28 8.94 -25.04
N PRO A 194 -1.27 9.83 -24.92
CA PRO A 194 -0.64 10.45 -26.10
C PRO A 194 -0.03 9.44 -27.08
N ASN A 195 0.28 8.23 -26.62
CA ASN A 195 0.94 7.19 -27.42
C ASN A 195 0.16 5.86 -27.45
N LYS A 196 -1.17 5.91 -27.30
CA LYS A 196 -2.06 4.74 -27.24
C LYS A 196 -1.84 3.72 -28.36
N SER A 197 -1.65 4.16 -29.60
CA SER A 197 -1.41 3.28 -30.75
C SER A 197 -0.09 2.51 -30.63
N ALA A 198 0.97 3.18 -30.17
CA ALA A 198 2.27 2.55 -29.93
C ALA A 198 2.19 1.55 -28.77
N TYR A 199 1.47 1.89 -27.70
CA TYR A 199 1.22 0.98 -26.58
C TYR A 199 0.57 -0.32 -27.05
N HIS A 200 -0.54 -0.24 -27.79
CA HIS A 200 -1.24 -1.43 -28.30
C HIS A 200 -0.35 -2.27 -29.23
N ARG A 201 0.42 -1.62 -30.10
CA ARG A 201 1.34 -2.31 -31.02
C ARG A 201 2.41 -3.10 -30.28
N TYR A 202 3.12 -2.47 -29.34
CA TYR A 202 4.17 -3.15 -28.58
C TYR A 202 3.60 -4.22 -27.66
N PHE A 203 2.46 -3.96 -27.01
CA PHE A 203 1.84 -4.95 -26.13
C PHE A 203 1.43 -6.20 -26.93
N SER A 204 0.78 -6.02 -28.08
CA SER A 204 0.43 -7.14 -28.96
C SER A 204 1.69 -7.86 -29.47
N LYS A 205 2.75 -7.14 -29.87
CA LYS A 205 4.00 -7.75 -30.36
C LYS A 205 4.72 -8.59 -29.28
N TYR A 206 4.82 -8.09 -28.06
CA TYR A 206 5.65 -8.68 -27.01
C TYR A 206 4.91 -9.58 -26.03
N PHE A 207 3.57 -9.58 -26.07
CA PHE A 207 2.73 -10.41 -25.21
C PHE A 207 1.85 -11.36 -26.03
N THR A 208 0.97 -10.82 -26.88
CA THR A 208 -0.03 -11.64 -27.61
C THR A 208 0.59 -12.49 -28.72
N TYR A 209 1.48 -11.91 -29.52
CA TYR A 209 2.11 -12.54 -30.68
C TYR A 209 3.59 -12.84 -30.45
N ALA A 210 4.02 -12.95 -29.19
CA ALA A 210 5.41 -13.21 -28.84
C ALA A 210 5.93 -14.54 -29.42
N ALA A 211 5.04 -15.53 -29.60
CA ALA A 211 5.33 -16.81 -30.21
C ALA A 211 5.79 -16.69 -31.67
N ASP A 212 5.30 -15.68 -32.39
CA ASP A 212 5.55 -15.47 -33.82
C ASP A 212 6.87 -14.73 -34.10
N LEU A 213 7.55 -14.25 -33.05
CA LEU A 213 8.84 -13.57 -33.17
C LEU A 213 9.93 -14.51 -33.70
N ASN A 214 10.84 -13.95 -34.50
CA ASN A 214 12.01 -14.71 -34.96
C ASN A 214 13.01 -14.95 -33.82
N ALA A 215 14.00 -15.82 -34.03
CA ALA A 215 14.95 -16.23 -32.99
C ALA A 215 15.74 -15.05 -32.38
N GLN A 216 16.12 -14.06 -33.19
CA GLN A 216 16.85 -12.88 -32.74
C GLN A 216 15.97 -11.97 -31.88
N GLU A 217 14.73 -11.74 -32.30
CA GLU A 217 13.75 -10.95 -31.56
C GLU A 217 13.36 -11.62 -30.25
N LYS A 218 13.19 -12.95 -30.23
CA LYS A 218 12.95 -13.73 -29.00
C LYS A 218 14.08 -13.55 -28.01
N LYS A 219 15.34 -13.72 -28.45
CA LYS A 219 16.52 -13.55 -27.60
C LYS A 219 16.61 -12.13 -27.03
N TRP A 220 16.33 -11.12 -27.86
CA TRP A 220 16.29 -9.74 -27.41
C TRP A 220 15.19 -9.52 -26.37
N LEU A 221 13.98 -10.00 -26.62
CA LEU A 221 12.83 -9.84 -25.74
C LEU A 221 13.08 -10.45 -24.35
N GLU A 222 13.57 -11.68 -24.30
CA GLU A 222 13.92 -12.34 -23.03
C GLU A 222 14.99 -11.56 -22.26
N THR A 223 16.03 -11.08 -22.95
CA THR A 223 17.07 -10.24 -22.32
C THR A 223 16.48 -8.94 -21.75
N GLN A 224 15.52 -8.33 -22.45
CA GLN A 224 14.86 -7.12 -22.00
C GLN A 224 13.91 -7.37 -20.82
N LYS A 225 13.18 -8.49 -20.82
CA LYS A 225 12.30 -8.90 -19.72
C LYS A 225 13.11 -9.20 -18.46
N GLU A 226 14.19 -9.94 -18.56
CA GLU A 226 15.02 -10.30 -17.41
C GLU A 226 15.56 -9.06 -16.68
N LYS A 227 16.12 -8.11 -17.44
CA LYS A 227 16.60 -6.83 -16.88
C LYS A 227 15.49 -6.07 -16.16
N ARG A 228 14.26 -6.10 -16.69
CA ARG A 228 13.12 -5.38 -16.11
C ARG A 228 12.54 -6.10 -14.91
N LYS A 229 12.50 -7.44 -14.89
CA LYS A 229 12.11 -8.23 -13.72
C LYS A 229 13.05 -7.96 -12.55
N ILE A 230 14.36 -7.90 -12.79
CA ILE A 230 15.34 -7.52 -11.75
C ILE A 230 15.03 -6.14 -11.18
N THR A 231 14.85 -5.14 -12.03
CA THR A 231 14.52 -3.77 -11.58
C THR A 231 13.17 -3.72 -10.88
N LEU A 232 12.14 -4.37 -11.43
CA LEU A 232 10.79 -4.41 -10.89
C LEU A 232 10.77 -4.99 -9.47
N ARG A 233 11.42 -6.15 -9.29
CA ARG A 233 11.59 -6.83 -8.00
C ARG A 233 12.34 -5.97 -6.98
N ALA A 234 13.42 -5.33 -7.40
CA ALA A 234 14.22 -4.46 -6.53
C ALA A 234 13.47 -3.19 -6.12
N THR A 235 12.75 -2.56 -7.05
CA THR A 235 12.01 -1.31 -6.81
C THR A 235 10.79 -1.54 -5.91
N ILE A 236 10.00 -2.59 -6.18
CA ILE A 236 8.79 -2.91 -5.40
C ILE A 236 9.13 -3.66 -4.11
N GLY A 237 10.26 -4.39 -4.08
CA GLY A 237 10.71 -5.12 -2.90
C GLY A 237 10.05 -6.49 -2.75
N TYR A 238 10.12 -7.33 -3.78
CA TYR A 238 9.62 -8.71 -3.75
C TYR A 238 10.57 -9.69 -4.44
N THR A 239 10.37 -10.97 -4.15
CA THR A 239 11.06 -12.10 -4.79
C THR A 239 10.02 -13.06 -5.34
N ARG A 240 10.37 -13.78 -6.40
CA ARG A 240 9.54 -14.82 -7.00
C ARG A 240 10.27 -16.15 -6.88
N LYS A 241 9.61 -17.16 -6.30
CA LYS A 241 10.12 -18.52 -6.18
C LYS A 241 9.92 -19.29 -7.50
N ASP A 242 10.60 -20.43 -7.63
CA ASP A 242 10.56 -21.28 -8.82
C ASP A 242 9.17 -21.90 -9.09
N ASP A 243 8.35 -22.05 -8.04
CA ASP A 243 6.95 -22.47 -8.12
C ASP A 243 6.00 -21.35 -8.60
N GLY A 244 6.54 -20.17 -8.85
CA GLY A 244 5.79 -18.98 -9.27
C GLY A 244 5.22 -18.15 -8.13
N SER A 245 5.35 -18.57 -6.87
CA SER A 245 4.86 -17.81 -5.72
C SER A 245 5.68 -16.53 -5.49
N ILE A 246 4.99 -15.46 -5.09
CA ILE A 246 5.63 -14.18 -4.76
C ILE A 246 5.77 -14.05 -3.24
N LYS A 247 6.97 -13.70 -2.80
CA LYS A 247 7.25 -13.30 -1.43
C LYS A 247 7.73 -11.85 -1.42
N PHE A 248 6.91 -10.96 -0.88
CA PHE A 248 7.33 -9.58 -0.63
C PHE A 248 8.38 -9.58 0.47
N LEU A 249 9.49 -8.90 0.20
CA LEU A 249 10.56 -8.70 1.17
C LEU A 249 10.05 -7.65 2.14
N GLY A 250 9.41 -8.14 3.21
CA GLY A 250 8.75 -7.31 4.19
C GLY A 250 9.64 -6.15 4.61
N ARG A 251 9.23 -4.93 4.26
CA ARG A 251 9.60 -3.78 5.08
C ARG A 251 8.92 -4.01 6.41
N THR A 252 9.67 -4.11 7.51
CA THR A 252 9.10 -3.98 8.84
C THR A 252 8.32 -2.66 8.89
N LEU A 253 7.00 -2.75 8.78
CA LEU A 253 6.12 -1.61 8.99
C LEU A 253 6.19 -1.29 10.47
N THR A 254 6.95 -0.26 10.82
CA THR A 254 6.86 0.39 12.13
C THR A 254 5.40 0.71 12.44
N ALA A 255 5.05 0.87 13.73
CA ALA A 255 3.72 1.31 14.15
C ALA A 255 3.22 2.48 13.28
N ARG A 256 4.07 3.48 13.06
CA ARG A 256 3.81 4.57 12.11
C ARG A 256 3.41 4.10 10.71
N ASN A 257 4.19 3.25 10.05
CA ASN A 257 3.88 2.83 8.67
C ASN A 257 2.61 1.98 8.58
N ALA A 258 2.31 1.17 9.60
CA ALA A 258 1.06 0.40 9.68
C ALA A 258 -0.18 1.30 9.79
N LEU A 259 -0.11 2.36 10.62
CA LEU A 259 -1.18 3.37 10.69
C LEU A 259 -1.45 3.99 9.32
N LEU A 260 -0.39 4.43 8.64
CA LEU A 260 -0.51 5.14 7.37
C LEU A 260 -1.11 4.27 6.27
N TYR A 261 -0.69 3.01 6.18
CA TYR A 261 -1.23 2.03 5.27
C TYR A 261 -2.73 1.77 5.50
N LEU A 262 -3.17 1.73 6.76
CA LEU A 262 -4.57 1.51 7.08
C LEU A 262 -5.46 2.72 6.89
N ILE A 263 -4.92 3.93 7.11
CA ILE A 263 -5.62 5.17 6.74
C ILE A 263 -5.88 5.18 5.23
N ALA A 264 -4.87 4.80 4.43
CA ALA A 264 -5.04 4.63 2.99
C ALA A 264 -6.10 3.57 2.67
N LYS A 265 -6.04 2.37 3.27
CA LYS A 265 -7.05 1.31 3.05
C LYS A 265 -8.47 1.70 3.48
N LEU A 266 -8.66 2.34 4.63
CA LEU A 266 -9.98 2.77 5.10
C LEU A 266 -10.59 3.77 4.12
N ARG A 267 -9.83 4.79 3.73
CA ARG A 267 -10.27 5.78 2.74
C ARG A 267 -10.82 5.10 1.49
N ARG A 268 -10.08 4.11 0.97
CA ARG A 268 -10.51 3.33 -0.21
C ARG A 268 -11.80 2.54 0.02
N PHE A 269 -11.98 1.95 1.20
CA PHE A 269 -13.20 1.23 1.57
C PHE A 269 -14.43 2.16 1.64
N LEU A 270 -14.26 3.36 2.22
CA LEU A 270 -15.32 4.36 2.32
C LEU A 270 -15.72 4.92 0.94
N ASP A 271 -14.72 5.21 0.11
CA ASP A 271 -14.93 5.66 -1.27
C ASP A 271 -15.66 4.60 -2.12
N LEU A 272 -15.30 3.32 -2.01
CA LEU A 272 -15.97 2.21 -2.68
C LEU A 272 -17.44 2.07 -2.27
N LYS A 273 -17.75 2.17 -0.97
CA LYS A 273 -19.13 2.10 -0.48
C LYS A 273 -19.98 3.28 -0.97
N ARG A 274 -19.39 4.47 -1.07
CA ARG A 274 -20.08 5.65 -1.60
C ARG A 274 -20.42 5.47 -3.07
N LEU A 275 -19.48 4.98 -3.88
CA LEU A 275 -19.71 4.68 -5.29
C LEU A 275 -20.80 3.63 -5.52
N ILE A 276 -20.93 2.63 -4.63
CA ILE A 276 -21.98 1.60 -4.70
C ILE A 276 -23.36 2.14 -4.28
N LYS A 277 -23.41 3.11 -3.36
CA LYS A 277 -24.68 3.77 -2.98
C LYS A 277 -25.19 4.76 -4.04
N GLU A 278 -24.29 5.29 -4.86
CA GLU A 278 -24.59 6.26 -5.93
C GLU A 278 -24.89 5.60 -7.29
N SER A 279 -24.79 4.26 -7.39
CA SER A 279 -25.09 3.44 -8.59
C SER A 279 -26.42 2.71 -8.51
#